data_AF-A0A087SZ18-F1
#
_entry.id   AF-A0A087SZ18-F1
#
_cell.length_a   1.000
_cell.length_b   1.000
_cell.length_c   1.000
_cell.angle_alpha   90.00
_cell.angle_beta   90.00
_cell.angle_gamma   90.00
#
_symmetry.space_group_name_H-M   'P 1'
#
loop_
_entity.id
_entity.type
_entity.pdbx_description
1 polymer ?
#
loop_
_entity_poly.entity_id
_entity_poly.type
_entity_poly.pdbx_seq_one_letter_code
_entity_poly.pdbx_strand_id
1 'polypeptide(L)'
;MCSSVVASNPKQLLAINAYNDAAKRKSNQGMIYDAKWLIECIIMRMKGPKLYEHIRENKILIVPGKNCLLRYIKNYRSGFGFCDSVFQAIKLKTQTMEPYFLHGGILIDEMKLSENLHVGSNGQIEGFVDLGNFQDGKKQSNHGLIFLFQPFVGDWKQIIAVFATCNNVKGTLLCDLIIEATILLENAGLYVDYITCDG
;
A
#
# COMPACT_ATOMS: atom_id res chain seq x y z
N MET A 1 -9.95 -34.41 27.36
CA MET A 1 -11.21 -34.16 26.63
C MET A 1 -10.87 -33.35 25.40
N CYS A 2 -10.96 -33.98 24.23
CA CYS A 2 -10.79 -33.31 22.94
C CYS A 2 -12.00 -32.40 22.69
N SER A 3 -11.83 -31.10 22.93
CA SER A 3 -12.78 -30.10 22.43
C SER A 3 -12.40 -29.82 20.98
N SER A 4 -13.26 -30.25 20.07
CA SER A 4 -13.25 -29.88 18.65
C SER A 4 -13.05 -28.38 18.50
N VAL A 5 -11.89 -27.95 18.02
CA VAL A 5 -11.64 -26.56 17.62
C VAL A 5 -12.51 -26.31 16.40
N VAL A 6 -13.66 -25.67 16.64
CA VAL A 6 -14.50 -24.98 15.65
C VAL A 6 -13.59 -24.35 14.61
N ALA A 7 -13.89 -24.48 13.31
CA ALA A 7 -13.11 -23.87 12.22
C ALA A 7 -12.81 -22.41 12.53
N SER A 8 -11.66 -22.18 13.18
CA SER A 8 -11.34 -20.91 13.82
C SER A 8 -10.88 -19.98 12.72
N ASN A 9 -11.42 -18.76 12.70
CA ASN A 9 -11.00 -17.76 11.73
C ASN A 9 -9.46 -17.67 11.72
N PRO A 10 -8.79 -17.72 10.54
CA PRO A 10 -7.33 -17.69 10.47
C PRO A 10 -6.69 -16.56 11.27
N LYS A 11 -7.36 -15.40 11.35
CA LYS A 11 -6.92 -14.24 12.15
C LYS A 11 -6.96 -14.50 13.66
N GLN A 12 -7.99 -15.21 14.13
CA GLN A 12 -8.08 -15.61 15.53
C GLN A 12 -6.96 -16.58 15.90
N LEU A 13 -6.63 -17.51 15.00
CA LEU A 13 -5.52 -18.43 15.20
C LEU A 13 -4.18 -17.70 15.34
N LEU A 14 -3.92 -16.68 14.51
CA LEU A 14 -2.72 -15.85 14.62
C LEU A 14 -2.63 -15.12 15.97
N ALA A 15 -3.74 -14.56 16.45
CA ALA A 15 -3.80 -13.91 17.75
C ALA A 15 -3.56 -14.90 18.91
N ILE A 16 -4.14 -16.10 18.83
CA ILE A 16 -3.94 -17.17 19.81
C ILE A 16 -2.48 -17.64 19.83
N ASN A 17 -1.86 -17.79 18.66
CA ASN A 17 -0.44 -18.16 18.57
C ASN A 17 0.46 -17.11 19.22
N ALA A 18 0.22 -15.82 18.95
CA ALA A 18 0.93 -14.74 19.61
C ALA A 18 0.73 -14.77 21.14
N TYR A 19 -0.48 -15.08 21.61
CA TYR A 19 -0.75 -15.25 23.03
C TYR A 19 0.04 -16.42 23.64
N ASN A 20 0.03 -17.58 23.00
CA ASN A 20 0.76 -18.76 23.46
C ASN A 20 2.27 -18.51 23.52
N ASP A 21 2.81 -17.76 22.56
CA ASP A 21 4.23 -17.41 22.53
C ASP A 21 4.62 -16.40 23.61
N ALA A 22 3.72 -15.47 23.96
CA ALA A 22 3.91 -14.58 25.10
C ALA A 22 3.83 -15.34 26.43
N ALA A 23 2.87 -16.27 26.57
CA ALA A 23 2.67 -17.06 27.79
C ALA A 23 3.88 -17.94 28.13
N LYS A 24 4.64 -18.42 27.14
CA LYS A 24 5.88 -19.19 27.33
C LYS A 24 7.06 -18.33 27.83
N ARG A 25 6.95 -17.00 27.79
CA ARG A 25 8.06 -16.07 28.08
C ARG A 25 7.88 -15.39 29.42
N LYS A 26 8.99 -15.04 30.06
CA LYS A 26 9.01 -14.22 31.29
C LYS A 26 8.68 -12.74 31.02
N SER A 27 8.92 -12.26 29.80
CA SER A 27 8.68 -10.88 29.37
C SER A 27 8.32 -10.84 27.88
N ASN A 28 7.49 -9.87 27.52
CA ASN A 28 7.08 -9.61 26.13
C ASN A 28 8.09 -8.74 25.37
N GLN A 29 9.16 -8.28 26.03
CA GLN A 29 10.23 -7.53 25.38
C GLN A 29 10.99 -8.43 24.40
N GLY A 30 11.29 -7.91 23.21
CA GLY A 30 11.98 -8.67 22.17
C GLY A 30 11.16 -9.82 21.57
N MET A 31 9.83 -9.82 21.76
CA MET A 31 8.95 -10.79 21.10
C MET A 31 8.99 -10.62 19.59
N ILE A 32 9.20 -11.73 18.89
CA ILE A 32 9.12 -11.82 17.43
C ILE A 32 7.69 -12.22 17.09
N TYR A 33 7.09 -11.51 16.13
CA TYR A 33 5.72 -11.73 15.71
C TYR A 33 5.71 -12.34 14.31
N ASP A 34 4.71 -13.18 14.04
CA ASP A 34 4.43 -13.67 12.70
C ASP A 34 4.13 -12.51 11.73
N ALA A 35 4.61 -12.62 10.49
CA ALA A 35 4.48 -11.57 9.49
C ALA A 35 3.01 -11.27 9.14
N LYS A 36 2.15 -12.29 9.08
CA LYS A 36 0.72 -12.10 8.80
C LYS A 36 0.03 -11.42 9.97
N TRP A 37 0.41 -11.76 11.21
CA TRP A 37 -0.11 -11.08 12.40
C TRP A 37 0.33 -9.61 12.47
N LEU A 38 1.58 -9.32 12.10
CA LEU A 38 2.10 -7.96 12.01
C LEU A 38 1.32 -7.10 11.00
N ILE A 39 1.04 -7.64 9.82
CA ILE A 39 0.23 -6.94 8.81
C ILE A 39 -1.16 -6.63 9.36
N GLU A 40 -1.81 -7.61 10.01
CA GLU A 40 -3.11 -7.36 10.64
C GLU A 40 -3.02 -6.28 11.73
N CYS A 41 -1.95 -6.27 12.53
CA CYS A 41 -1.73 -5.22 13.53
C CYS A 41 -1.50 -3.83 12.92
N ILE A 42 -0.82 -3.74 11.78
CA ILE A 42 -0.69 -2.50 11.00
C ILE A 42 -2.08 -2.04 10.56
N ILE A 43 -2.89 -2.93 9.98
CA ILE A 43 -4.26 -2.63 9.53
C ILE A 43 -5.14 -2.17 10.70
N MET A 44 -5.11 -2.87 11.84
CA MET A 44 -5.85 -2.50 13.04
C MET A 44 -5.49 -1.09 13.51
N ARG A 45 -4.20 -0.76 13.53
CA ARG A 45 -3.74 0.58 13.91
C ARG A 45 -4.16 1.66 12.92
N MET A 46 -4.16 1.36 11.62
CA MET A 46 -4.65 2.29 10.58
C MET A 46 -6.15 2.57 10.74
N LYS A 47 -6.96 1.54 11.08
CA LYS A 47 -8.40 1.70 11.31
C LYS A 47 -8.74 2.47 12.59
N GLY A 48 -7.93 2.32 13.64
CA GLY A 48 -8.22 2.95 14.93
C GLY A 48 -6.99 3.03 15.82
N PRO A 49 -6.17 4.10 15.74
CA PRO A 49 -4.94 4.18 16.51
C PRO A 49 -5.20 4.25 18.01
N LYS A 50 -6.21 5.00 18.45
CA LYS A 50 -6.59 5.08 19.88
C LYS A 50 -7.06 3.73 20.42
N LEU A 51 -7.88 3.02 19.65
CA LEU A 51 -8.36 1.68 20.02
C LEU A 51 -7.21 0.68 20.08
N TYR A 52 -6.28 0.73 19.13
CA TYR A 52 -5.10 -0.12 19.12
C TYR A 52 -4.23 0.07 20.38
N GLU A 53 -3.99 1.33 20.77
CA GLU A 53 -3.25 1.64 21.99
C GLU A 53 -4.01 1.17 23.24
N HIS A 54 -5.33 1.37 23.31
CA HIS A 54 -6.17 0.85 24.39
C HIS A 54 -6.08 -0.68 24.52
N ILE A 55 -6.17 -1.41 23.42
CA ILE A 55 -6.02 -2.88 23.39
C ILE A 55 -4.65 -3.31 23.92
N ARG A 56 -3.58 -2.59 23.54
CA ARG A 56 -2.20 -2.89 23.94
C ARG A 56 -1.95 -2.61 25.42
N GLU A 57 -2.36 -1.43 25.89
CA GLU A 57 -2.12 -0.96 27.26
C GLU A 57 -2.90 -1.80 28.29
N ASN A 58 -4.15 -2.14 27.97
CA ASN A 58 -4.98 -3.00 28.82
C ASN A 58 -4.69 -4.50 28.61
N LYS A 59 -3.70 -4.85 27.78
CA LYS A 59 -3.27 -6.24 27.50
C LYS A 59 -4.43 -7.14 27.05
N ILE A 60 -5.40 -6.57 26.32
CA ILE A 60 -6.55 -7.30 25.77
C ILE A 60 -6.07 -8.29 24.70
N LEU A 61 -5.08 -7.88 23.89
CA LEU A 61 -4.41 -8.74 22.91
C LEU A 61 -2.89 -8.55 22.98
N ILE A 62 -2.15 -9.60 22.59
CA ILE A 62 -0.70 -9.53 22.42
C ILE A 62 -0.39 -8.88 21.06
N VAL A 63 -0.19 -7.57 21.09
CA VAL A 63 0.06 -6.75 19.91
C VAL A 63 1.40 -5.99 20.00
N PRO A 64 2.09 -5.80 18.86
CA PRO A 64 3.36 -5.07 18.84
C PRO A 64 3.20 -3.60 19.23
N GLY A 65 4.25 -3.05 19.85
CA GLY A 65 4.33 -1.62 20.15
C GLY A 65 4.47 -0.74 18.91
N LYS A 66 4.19 0.56 19.06
CA LYS A 66 4.29 1.58 17.99
C LYS A 66 5.61 1.51 17.21
N ASN A 67 6.75 1.44 17.89
CA ASN A 67 8.07 1.41 17.26
C ASN A 67 8.30 0.14 16.44
N CYS A 68 7.76 -1.00 16.89
CA CYS A 68 7.81 -2.26 16.15
C CYS A 68 7.05 -2.09 14.83
N LEU A 69 5.79 -1.62 14.88
CA LEU A 69 4.99 -1.39 13.68
C LEU A 69 5.65 -0.41 12.71
N LEU A 70 6.18 0.72 13.21
CA LEU A 70 6.86 1.71 12.37
C LEU A 70 8.09 1.12 11.67
N ARG A 71 8.87 0.27 12.37
CA ARG A 71 10.01 -0.43 11.76
C ARG A 71 9.57 -1.33 10.60
N TYR A 72 8.46 -2.05 10.75
CA TYR A 72 7.94 -2.89 9.66
C TYR A 72 7.37 -2.05 8.51
N ILE A 73 6.63 -0.98 8.78
CA ILE A 73 6.06 -0.09 7.74
C ILE A 73 7.17 0.55 6.91
N LYS A 74 8.31 0.92 7.53
CA LYS A 74 9.46 1.49 6.80
C LYS A 74 9.96 0.58 5.66
N ASN A 75 9.83 -0.73 5.80
CA ASN A 75 10.24 -1.68 4.76
C ASN A 75 9.32 -1.67 3.54
N TYR A 76 8.08 -1.17 3.67
CA TYR A 76 7.08 -1.12 2.61
C TYR A 76 7.01 0.23 1.89
N ARG A 77 7.94 1.16 2.17
CA ARG A 77 7.87 2.51 1.62
C ARG A 77 8.14 2.48 0.11
N SER A 78 7.09 2.60 -0.70
CA SER A 78 7.18 2.89 -2.13
C SER A 78 7.42 4.39 -2.32
N GLY A 79 8.34 4.75 -3.22
CA GLY A 79 8.56 6.13 -3.66
C GLY A 79 7.48 6.58 -4.65
N PHE A 80 7.69 7.76 -5.25
CA PHE A 80 6.94 8.20 -6.42
C PHE A 80 7.34 7.37 -7.65
N GLY A 81 6.48 7.35 -8.67
CA GLY A 81 6.64 6.54 -9.86
C GLY A 81 5.71 5.34 -9.91
N PHE A 82 5.99 4.47 -10.89
CA PHE A 82 5.39 3.15 -11.03
C PHE A 82 5.96 2.19 -10.00
N CYS A 83 5.10 1.42 -9.33
CA CYS A 83 5.53 0.48 -8.30
C CYS A 83 5.62 -0.95 -8.85
N ASP A 84 6.83 -1.41 -9.20
CA ASP A 84 7.06 -2.76 -9.75
C ASP A 84 6.47 -3.89 -8.91
N SER A 85 6.56 -3.77 -7.57
CA SER A 85 6.01 -4.76 -6.65
C SER A 85 4.49 -4.89 -6.77
N VAL A 86 3.79 -3.79 -7.09
CA VAL A 86 2.35 -3.80 -7.35
C VAL A 86 2.06 -4.53 -8.66
N PHE A 87 2.79 -4.24 -9.74
CA PHE A 87 2.60 -4.93 -11.02
C PHE A 87 2.91 -6.42 -10.92
N GLN A 88 3.93 -6.82 -10.15
CA GLN A 88 4.21 -8.23 -9.86
C GLN A 88 3.04 -8.89 -9.10
N ALA A 89 2.47 -8.21 -8.11
CA ALA A 89 1.32 -8.71 -7.36
C ALA A 89 0.07 -8.82 -8.25
N ILE A 90 -0.18 -7.84 -9.12
CA ILE A 90 -1.25 -7.87 -10.12
C ILE A 90 -1.06 -9.07 -11.04
N LYS A 91 0.16 -9.28 -11.57
CA LYS A 91 0.48 -10.39 -12.46
C LYS A 91 0.22 -11.76 -11.83
N LEU A 92 0.51 -11.92 -10.54
CA LEU A 92 0.19 -13.16 -9.82
C LEU A 92 -1.32 -13.33 -9.65
N LYS A 93 -2.05 -12.24 -9.45
CA LYS A 93 -3.52 -12.27 -9.29
C LYS A 93 -4.22 -12.62 -10.61
N THR A 94 -3.84 -11.98 -11.71
CA THR A 94 -4.48 -12.14 -13.03
C THR A 94 -4.34 -13.55 -13.60
N GLN A 95 -3.25 -14.26 -13.27
CA GLN A 95 -3.05 -15.67 -13.66
C GLN A 95 -4.19 -16.61 -13.24
N THR A 96 -4.89 -16.27 -12.16
CA THR A 96 -5.98 -17.09 -11.60
C THR A 96 -7.37 -16.60 -11.98
N MET A 97 -7.46 -15.49 -12.71
CA MET A 97 -8.71 -14.83 -13.02
C MET A 97 -9.23 -15.23 -14.40
N GLU A 98 -10.56 -15.34 -14.51
CA GLU A 98 -11.24 -15.53 -15.79
C GLU A 98 -11.08 -14.28 -16.68
N PRO A 99 -10.97 -14.43 -18.01
CA PRO A 99 -10.70 -13.32 -18.93
C PRO A 99 -11.62 -12.11 -18.76
N TYR A 100 -12.90 -12.37 -18.49
CA TYR A 100 -13.91 -11.32 -18.29
C TYR A 100 -13.62 -10.38 -17.11
N PHE A 101 -12.92 -10.84 -16.07
CA PHE A 101 -12.58 -10.03 -14.89
C PHE A 101 -11.27 -9.25 -15.05
N LEU A 102 -10.57 -9.42 -16.17
CA LEU A 102 -9.29 -8.76 -16.45
C LEU A 102 -9.47 -7.38 -17.09
N HIS A 103 -10.67 -7.07 -17.58
CA HIS A 103 -11.03 -5.83 -18.26
C HIS A 103 -11.33 -4.69 -17.29
N GLY A 104 -10.93 -3.48 -17.65
CA GLY A 104 -11.08 -2.29 -16.81
C GLY A 104 -10.49 -1.04 -17.45
N GLY A 105 -10.24 -0.03 -16.64
CA GLY A 105 -9.63 1.21 -17.10
C GLY A 105 -8.77 1.91 -16.08
N ILE A 106 -8.06 2.93 -16.56
CA ILE A 106 -7.19 3.78 -15.75
C ILE A 106 -7.96 5.06 -15.41
N LEU A 107 -8.06 5.33 -14.12
CA LEU A 107 -8.55 6.59 -13.57
C LEU A 107 -7.35 7.42 -13.14
N ILE A 108 -7.34 8.67 -13.59
CA ILE A 108 -6.27 9.62 -13.33
C ILE A 108 -6.90 10.81 -12.62
N ASP A 109 -6.31 11.17 -11.49
CA ASP A 109 -6.80 12.27 -10.66
C ASP A 109 -5.61 13.02 -10.02
N GLU A 110 -5.79 14.32 -9.80
CA GLU A 110 -4.81 15.19 -9.16
C GLU A 110 -5.27 15.58 -7.75
N MET A 111 -4.47 15.20 -6.74
CA MET A 111 -4.73 15.58 -5.36
C MET A 111 -3.85 16.76 -4.95
N LYS A 112 -4.45 17.86 -4.48
CA LYS A 112 -3.70 19.00 -3.93
C LYS A 112 -2.92 18.59 -2.68
N LEU A 113 -1.64 18.93 -2.64
CA LEU A 113 -0.74 18.72 -1.51
C LEU A 113 -0.32 20.05 -0.89
N SER A 114 -0.04 20.05 0.42
CA SER A 114 0.66 21.16 1.06
C SER A 114 2.15 21.07 0.73
N GLU A 115 2.71 22.16 0.22
CA GLU A 115 4.14 22.26 -0.06
C GLU A 115 4.94 22.12 1.25
N ASN A 116 5.83 21.13 1.30
CA ASN A 116 6.66 20.89 2.46
C ASN A 116 7.92 20.12 2.05
N LEU A 117 9.09 20.53 2.56
CA LEU A 117 10.34 19.80 2.39
C LEU A 117 10.66 19.03 3.67
N HIS A 118 10.84 17.73 3.54
CA HIS A 118 11.19 16.86 4.64
C HIS A 118 12.57 16.26 4.43
N VAL A 119 13.45 16.40 5.42
CA VAL A 119 14.75 15.71 5.42
C VAL A 119 14.56 14.35 6.08
N GLY A 120 14.65 13.29 5.29
CA GLY A 120 14.60 11.92 5.76
C GLY A 120 15.80 11.57 6.64
N SER A 121 15.69 10.50 7.42
CA SER A 121 16.77 10.02 8.29
C SER A 121 18.03 9.57 7.53
N ASN A 122 17.94 9.36 6.22
CA ASN A 122 19.04 9.06 5.31
C ASN A 122 19.67 10.31 4.68
N GLY A 123 19.22 11.52 5.07
CA GLY A 123 19.69 12.79 4.53
C GLY A 123 19.08 13.18 3.17
N GLN A 124 18.21 12.35 2.60
CA GLN A 124 17.48 12.70 1.38
C GLN A 124 16.40 13.73 1.70
N ILE A 125 16.26 14.71 0.81
CA ILE A 125 15.21 15.73 0.92
C ILE A 125 14.05 15.29 0.04
N GLU A 126 12.89 15.10 0.66
CA GLU A 126 11.63 14.75 0.02
C GLU A 126 10.73 16.00 -0.10
N GLY A 127 9.77 15.96 -1.03
CA GLY A 127 8.82 17.06 -1.26
C GLY A 127 9.10 17.91 -2.50
N PHE A 128 10.02 17.45 -3.35
CA PHE A 128 10.24 17.99 -4.68
C PHE A 128 9.35 17.30 -5.72
N VAL A 129 9.25 17.92 -6.90
CA VAL A 129 8.66 17.28 -8.08
C VAL A 129 9.45 16.03 -8.43
N ASP A 130 8.72 14.92 -8.54
CA ASP A 130 9.22 13.59 -8.84
C ASP A 130 8.23 12.92 -9.79
N LEU A 131 8.55 12.99 -11.09
CA LEU A 131 7.82 12.31 -12.15
C LEU A 131 8.51 10.98 -12.50
N GLY A 132 9.32 10.41 -11.59
CA GLY A 132 10.17 9.27 -11.86
C GLY A 132 11.19 9.55 -12.97
N ASN A 133 11.42 8.57 -13.84
CA ASN A 133 12.40 8.65 -14.93
C ASN A 133 12.10 9.73 -15.98
N PHE A 134 10.91 10.34 -15.94
CA PHE A 134 10.45 11.29 -16.93
C PHE A 134 10.92 12.71 -16.67
N GLN A 135 10.98 13.13 -15.41
CA GLN A 135 11.47 14.46 -15.04
C GLN A 135 11.68 14.61 -13.53
N ASP A 136 12.86 15.10 -13.16
CA ASP A 136 13.12 15.61 -11.81
C ASP A 136 13.15 17.13 -11.81
N GLY A 137 12.53 17.74 -10.79
CA GLY A 137 12.49 19.19 -10.63
C GLY A 137 12.90 19.62 -9.24
N LYS A 138 13.77 20.63 -9.12
CA LYS A 138 14.11 21.26 -7.81
C LYS A 138 12.98 22.11 -7.22
N LYS A 139 11.78 22.09 -7.82
CA LYS A 139 10.60 22.81 -7.32
C LYS A 139 9.87 21.93 -6.32
N GLN A 140 9.29 22.57 -5.31
CA GLN A 140 8.43 21.88 -4.36
C GLN A 140 7.18 21.35 -5.06
N SER A 141 6.82 20.10 -4.77
CA SER A 141 5.59 19.51 -5.29
C SER A 141 4.39 20.06 -4.52
N ASN A 142 3.32 20.36 -5.24
CA ASN A 142 2.07 20.86 -4.67
C ASN A 142 0.83 20.09 -5.12
N HIS A 143 1.01 19.06 -5.96
CA HIS A 143 -0.02 18.07 -6.27
C HIS A 143 0.60 16.66 -6.30
N GLY A 144 -0.24 15.66 -6.07
CA GLY A 144 0.04 14.26 -6.31
C GLY A 144 -0.83 13.76 -7.44
N LEU A 145 -0.22 13.37 -8.56
CA LEU A 145 -0.90 12.77 -9.70
C LEU A 145 -1.01 11.25 -9.46
N ILE A 146 -2.22 10.73 -9.41
CA ILE A 146 -2.49 9.34 -9.04
C ILE A 146 -3.05 8.59 -10.25
N PHE A 147 -2.48 7.42 -10.53
CA PHE A 147 -3.01 6.47 -11.51
C PHE A 147 -3.61 5.29 -10.77
N LEU A 148 -4.90 5.05 -10.99
CA LEU A 148 -5.68 4.00 -10.36
C LEU A 148 -6.27 3.08 -11.42
N PHE A 149 -6.04 1.77 -11.32
CA PHE A 149 -6.76 0.81 -12.14
C PHE A 149 -8.09 0.42 -11.47
N GLN A 150 -9.17 0.45 -12.25
CA GLN A 150 -10.49 -0.02 -11.85
C GLN A 150 -11.00 -1.07 -12.87
N PRO A 151 -11.26 -2.31 -12.44
CA PRO A 151 -11.89 -3.32 -13.28
C PRO A 151 -13.36 -2.96 -13.54
N PHE A 152 -13.92 -3.45 -14.66
CA PHE A 152 -15.36 -3.38 -14.89
C PHE A 152 -16.12 -4.28 -13.92
N VAL A 153 -15.55 -5.44 -13.61
CA VAL A 153 -16.20 -6.50 -12.85
C VAL A 153 -15.34 -6.84 -11.64
N GLY A 154 -15.94 -6.70 -10.46
CA GLY A 154 -15.29 -6.93 -9.18
C GLY A 154 -15.12 -5.65 -8.37
N ASP A 155 -15.11 -5.80 -7.05
CA ASP A 155 -14.99 -4.69 -6.11
C ASP A 155 -13.55 -4.57 -5.59
N TRP A 156 -12.64 -4.20 -6.49
CA TRP A 156 -11.27 -3.88 -6.12
C TRP A 156 -10.75 -2.73 -6.98
N LYS A 157 -9.84 -1.93 -6.42
CA LYS A 157 -9.15 -0.83 -7.09
C LYS A 157 -7.71 -0.85 -6.65
N GLN A 158 -6.78 -0.51 -7.53
CA GLN A 158 -5.36 -0.54 -7.21
C GLN A 158 -4.67 0.71 -7.73
N ILE A 159 -3.97 1.41 -6.83
CA ILE A 159 -3.08 2.49 -7.22
C ILE A 159 -1.84 1.86 -7.84
N ILE A 160 -1.52 2.25 -9.07
CA ILE A 160 -0.43 1.67 -9.87
C ILE A 160 0.76 2.62 -9.98
N ALA A 161 0.51 3.92 -9.87
CA ALA A 161 1.52 4.94 -9.85
C ALA A 161 1.06 6.16 -9.04
N VAL A 162 2.03 6.83 -8.43
CA VAL A 162 1.83 8.14 -7.80
C VAL A 162 3.01 9.01 -8.16
N PHE A 163 2.77 10.20 -8.69
CA PHE A 163 3.83 11.14 -9.04
C PHE A 163 3.66 12.45 -8.27
N ALA A 164 4.77 13.08 -7.91
CA ALA A 164 4.77 14.39 -7.27
C ALA A 164 4.92 15.48 -8.32
N THR A 165 3.94 16.36 -8.45
CA THR A 165 3.88 17.37 -9.52
C THR A 165 3.84 18.78 -8.96
N CYS A 166 4.20 19.76 -9.79
CA CYS A 166 4.09 21.19 -9.48
C CYS A 166 3.34 21.87 -10.63
N ASN A 167 2.11 22.31 -10.36
CA ASN A 167 1.13 22.75 -11.37
C ASN A 167 0.76 21.63 -12.36
N ASN A 168 -0.05 21.97 -13.37
CA ASN A 168 -0.52 21.01 -14.37
C ASN A 168 0.66 20.33 -15.08
N VAL A 169 0.57 19.00 -15.19
CA VAL A 169 1.49 18.21 -16.00
C VAL A 169 1.32 18.59 -17.48
N LYS A 170 2.43 18.72 -18.21
CA LYS A 170 2.38 18.98 -19.65
C LYS A 170 1.64 17.83 -20.34
N GLY A 171 0.70 18.15 -21.23
CA GLY A 171 -0.11 17.13 -21.92
C GLY A 171 0.72 16.05 -22.62
N THR A 172 1.86 16.40 -23.23
CA THR A 172 2.77 15.42 -23.86
C THR A 172 3.32 14.42 -22.85
N LEU A 173 3.72 14.90 -21.66
CA LEU A 173 4.27 14.06 -20.61
C LEU A 173 3.20 13.18 -19.97
N LEU A 174 1.99 13.72 -19.80
CA LEU A 174 0.85 12.94 -19.32
C LEU A 174 0.52 11.80 -20.29
N CYS A 175 0.55 12.04 -21.60
CA CYS A 175 0.38 10.99 -22.61
C CYS A 175 1.44 9.89 -22.48
N ASP A 176 2.71 10.26 -22.31
CA ASP A 176 3.81 9.29 -22.15
C ASP A 176 3.59 8.41 -20.90
N LEU A 177 3.19 9.03 -19.77
CA LEU A 177 2.86 8.31 -18.54
C LEU A 177 1.67 7.37 -18.70
N ILE A 178 0.62 7.80 -19.42
CA ILE A 178 -0.56 6.98 -19.72
C ILE A 178 -0.19 5.75 -20.56
N ILE A 179 0.64 5.96 -21.58
CA ILE A 179 1.13 4.87 -22.44
C ILE A 179 1.94 3.87 -21.61
N GLU A 180 2.88 4.35 -20.78
CA GLU A 180 3.68 3.46 -19.92
C GLU A 180 2.80 2.69 -18.93
N ALA A 181 1.85 3.37 -18.26
CA ALA A 181 0.90 2.73 -17.36
C ALA A 181 0.10 1.61 -18.05
N THR A 182 -0.35 1.86 -19.28
CA THR A 182 -1.10 0.89 -20.09
C THR A 182 -0.24 -0.34 -20.40
N ILE A 183 0.99 -0.13 -20.88
CA ILE A 183 1.93 -1.20 -21.20
C ILE A 183 2.23 -2.06 -19.96
N LEU A 184 2.46 -1.45 -18.80
CA LEU A 184 2.76 -2.16 -17.56
C LEU A 184 1.56 -3.00 -17.07
N LEU A 185 0.35 -2.48 -17.20
CA LEU A 185 -0.88 -3.22 -16.86
C LEU A 185 -1.13 -4.40 -17.80
N GLU A 186 -0.98 -4.21 -19.10
CA GLU A 186 -1.14 -5.28 -20.09
C GLU A 186 -0.10 -6.38 -19.92
N ASN A 187 1.16 -6.01 -19.63
CA ASN A 187 2.21 -6.97 -19.29
C ASN A 187 1.94 -7.73 -17.98
N ALA A 188 1.13 -7.16 -17.08
CA ALA A 188 0.63 -7.81 -15.88
C ALA A 188 -0.64 -8.65 -16.13
N GLY A 189 -1.15 -8.71 -17.37
CA GLY A 189 -2.29 -9.54 -17.76
C GLY A 189 -3.66 -8.90 -17.54
N LEU A 190 -3.72 -7.59 -17.36
CA LEU A 190 -4.99 -6.83 -17.39
C LEU A 190 -5.26 -6.29 -18.79
N TYR A 191 -6.51 -5.94 -19.08
CA TYR A 191 -6.87 -5.24 -20.30
C TYR A 191 -7.34 -3.82 -19.94
N VAL A 192 -6.75 -2.82 -20.59
CA VAL A 192 -7.08 -1.41 -20.39
C VAL A 192 -7.99 -0.97 -21.52
N ASP A 193 -9.28 -0.94 -21.25
CA ASP A 193 -10.32 -0.64 -22.22
C ASP A 193 -10.67 0.86 -22.26
N TYR A 194 -10.42 1.60 -21.18
CA TYR A 194 -10.66 3.04 -21.12
C TYR A 194 -9.68 3.77 -20.22
N ILE A 195 -9.54 5.07 -20.47
CA ILE A 195 -8.82 6.01 -19.61
C ILE A 195 -9.76 7.17 -19.29
N THR A 196 -9.78 7.62 -18.04
CA THR A 196 -10.58 8.76 -17.59
C THR A 196 -9.75 9.66 -16.70
N CYS A 197 -9.76 10.95 -17.01
CA CYS A 197 -9.15 12.02 -16.22
C CYS A 197 -10.24 13.05 -15.86
N ASP A 198 -10.01 13.85 -14.82
CA ASP A 198 -10.73 15.13 -14.72
C ASP A 198 -10.28 16.07 -15.86
N GLY A 199 -11.17 16.98 -16.26
CA GLY A 199 -11.00 17.88 -17.42
C GLY A 199 -10.91 19.33 -17.02
#